data_AF-A0A645IC48-F1
#
_entry.id   AF-A0A645IC48-F1
#
_cell.length_a   1.000
_cell.length_b   1.000
_cell.length_c   1.000
_cell.angle_alpha   90.00
_cell.angle_beta   90.00
_cell.angle_gamma   90.00
#
_symmetry.space_group_name_H-M   'P 1'
#
loop_
_entity.id
_entity.type
_entity.pdbx_description
1 polymer ?
#
loop_
_entity_poly.entity_id
_entity_poly.type
_entity_poly.pdbx_seq_one_letter_code
_entity_poly.pdbx_strand_id
1 'polypeptide(L)'
;MSLQKPYNRLQISGVEIRLRELGRKLNLNKVHPHKFRRTLATMAIDKGMPIEQVQQLLGHQSVDTTLQYAMVNQNNVKASHKKYIG
;
A
#
# COMPACT_ATOMS: atom_id res chain seq x y z
N MET A 1 -21.75 5.29 -0.37
CA MET A 1 -22.67 5.30 -1.53
C MET A 1 -21.95 5.86 -2.75
N SER A 2 -22.34 5.50 -3.98
CA SER A 2 -21.81 6.12 -5.20
C SER A 2 -22.22 7.59 -5.25
N LEU A 3 -21.44 8.45 -5.89
CA LEU A 3 -21.79 9.86 -6.10
C LEU A 3 -22.79 10.07 -7.26
N GLN A 4 -23.09 9.00 -7.98
CA GLN A 4 -24.02 8.98 -9.11
C GLN A 4 -25.35 8.40 -8.67
N LYS A 5 -26.45 9.08 -9.03
CA LYS A 5 -27.83 8.58 -8.87
C LYS A 5 -27.92 7.16 -9.47
N PRO A 6 -28.56 6.19 -8.80
CA PRO A 6 -29.40 6.31 -7.60
C PRO A 6 -28.65 6.19 -6.26
N TYR A 7 -27.34 6.48 -6.22
CA TYR A 7 -26.49 6.45 -5.00
C TYR A 7 -26.35 5.05 -4.37
N ASN A 8 -26.36 4.01 -5.21
CA ASN A 8 -26.15 2.62 -4.80
C ASN A 8 -24.80 2.42 -4.07
N ARG A 9 -24.60 1.24 -3.47
CA ARG A 9 -23.30 0.89 -2.87
C ARG A 9 -22.18 1.08 -3.89
N LEU A 10 -21.14 1.80 -3.48
CA LEU A 10 -19.96 2.02 -4.31
C LEU A 10 -19.27 0.67 -4.56
N GLN A 11 -19.12 0.32 -5.83
CA GLN A 11 -18.43 -0.89 -6.25
C GLN A 11 -16.92 -0.67 -6.21
N ILE A 12 -16.17 -1.77 -6.10
CA ILE A 12 -14.69 -1.75 -6.12
C ILE A 12 -14.18 -1.05 -7.38
N SER A 13 -14.76 -1.39 -8.55
CA SER A 13 -14.45 -0.75 -9.83
C SER A 13 -14.65 0.77 -9.81
N GLY A 14 -15.67 1.26 -9.09
CA GLY A 14 -15.91 2.68 -8.90
C GLY A 14 -14.76 3.37 -8.16
N VAL A 15 -14.23 2.75 -7.11
CA VAL A 15 -13.04 3.26 -6.40
C VAL A 15 -11.81 3.25 -7.32
N GLU A 16 -11.61 2.18 -8.06
CA GLU A 16 -10.47 2.06 -8.99
C GLU A 16 -10.47 3.13 -10.08
N ILE A 17 -11.62 3.36 -10.71
CA ILE A 17 -11.77 4.39 -11.75
C ILE A 17 -11.39 5.77 -11.19
N ARG A 18 -11.93 6.12 -10.02
CA ARG A 18 -11.66 7.41 -9.38
C ARG A 18 -10.19 7.60 -9.03
N LEU A 19 -9.53 6.56 -8.51
CA LEU A 19 -8.10 6.62 -8.22
C LEU A 19 -7.25 6.74 -9.48
N ARG A 20 -7.63 6.06 -10.58
CA ARG A 20 -6.95 6.20 -11.88
C ARG A 20 -7.11 7.61 -12.45
N GLU A 21 -8.31 8.19 -12.36
CA GLU A 21 -8.57 9.57 -12.80
C GLU A 21 -7.74 10.59 -12.01
N LEU A 22 -7.66 10.44 -10.69
CA LEU A 22 -6.81 11.27 -9.85
C LEU A 22 -5.32 11.10 -10.21
N GLY A 23 -4.88 9.86 -10.42
CA GLY A 23 -3.53 9.58 -10.89
C GLY A 23 -3.19 10.31 -12.20
N ARG A 24 -4.09 10.25 -13.19
CA ARG A 24 -3.93 10.97 -14.47
C ARG A 24 -3.83 12.48 -14.29
N LYS A 25 -4.70 13.07 -13.46
CA LYS A 25 -4.69 14.53 -13.19
C LYS A 25 -3.38 15.00 -12.55
N LEU A 26 -2.75 14.14 -11.75
CA LEU A 26 -1.50 14.43 -11.05
C LEU A 26 -0.26 13.92 -11.80
N ASN A 27 -0.40 13.42 -13.04
CA ASN A 27 0.66 12.76 -13.81
C ASN A 27 1.35 11.59 -13.07
N LEU A 28 0.59 10.90 -12.20
CA LEU A 28 1.04 9.73 -11.46
C LEU A 28 0.62 8.44 -12.16
N ASN A 29 1.59 7.59 -12.47
CA ASN A 29 1.35 6.31 -13.13
C ASN A 29 0.95 5.20 -12.15
N LYS A 30 0.09 4.29 -12.64
CA LYS A 30 -0.33 3.06 -11.95
C LYS A 30 -0.94 3.33 -10.56
N VAL A 31 -1.78 4.35 -10.40
CA VAL A 31 -2.50 4.65 -9.15
C VAL A 31 -3.74 3.76 -9.05
N HIS A 32 -3.79 2.88 -8.04
CA HIS A 32 -4.90 1.95 -7.76
C HIS A 32 -4.92 1.53 -6.28
N PRO A 33 -6.05 1.03 -5.74
CA PRO A 33 -6.21 0.77 -4.30
C PRO A 33 -5.13 -0.13 -3.71
N HIS A 34 -4.79 -1.21 -4.41
CA HIS A 34 -3.76 -2.13 -3.92
C HIS A 34 -2.38 -1.45 -3.79
N LYS A 35 -2.01 -0.51 -4.68
CA LYS A 35 -0.74 0.23 -4.56
C LYS A 35 -0.69 1.08 -3.29
N PHE A 36 -1.80 1.74 -2.92
CA PHE A 36 -1.88 2.46 -1.65
C PHE A 36 -1.71 1.54 -0.44
N ARG A 37 -2.34 0.35 -0.46
CA ARG A 37 -2.16 -0.65 0.60
C ARG A 37 -0.68 -1.03 0.76
N ARG A 38 0.02 -1.28 -0.36
CA ARG A 38 1.46 -1.57 -0.34
C ARG A 38 2.27 -0.42 0.26
N THR A 39 2.03 0.81 -0.20
CA THR A 39 2.73 2.00 0.28
C THR A 39 2.52 2.19 1.79
N LEU A 40 1.29 2.08 2.28
CA LEU A 40 0.98 2.17 3.71
C LEU A 40 1.75 1.11 4.52
N ALA A 41 1.71 -0.14 4.07
CA ALA A 41 2.36 -1.25 4.77
C ALA A 41 3.88 -1.08 4.83
N THR A 42 4.52 -0.78 3.69
CA THR A 42 5.98 -0.54 3.63
C THR A 42 6.37 0.64 4.51
N MET A 43 5.67 1.78 4.43
CA MET A 43 5.98 2.95 5.25
C MET A 43 5.81 2.70 6.76
N ALA A 44 4.82 1.91 7.17
CA ALA A 44 4.63 1.58 8.57
C ALA A 44 5.79 0.73 9.10
N ILE A 45 6.22 -0.28 8.32
CA ILE A 45 7.37 -1.13 8.64
C ILE A 45 8.66 -0.28 8.68
N ASP A 46 8.88 0.60 7.70
CA ASP A 46 10.05 1.48 7.64
C ASP A 46 10.16 2.40 8.87
N LYS A 47 9.02 2.78 9.45
CA LYS A 47 8.95 3.59 10.67
C LYS A 47 9.08 2.77 11.95
N GLY A 48 9.35 1.47 11.85
CA GLY A 48 9.55 0.58 12.99
C GLY A 48 8.26 0.07 13.63
N MET A 49 7.12 0.16 12.94
CA MET A 49 5.87 -0.45 13.44
C MET A 49 6.03 -1.98 13.45
N PRO A 50 5.73 -2.67 14.57
CA PRO A 50 5.74 -4.12 14.64
C PRO A 50 4.83 -4.75 13.58
N ILE A 51 5.27 -5.87 12.99
CA ILE A 51 4.59 -6.50 11.85
C ILE A 51 3.16 -6.95 12.21
N GLU A 52 2.93 -7.32 13.46
CA GLU A 52 1.64 -7.71 14.01
C GLU A 52 0.68 -6.50 14.05
N GLN A 53 1.19 -5.32 14.40
CA GLN A 53 0.39 -4.09 14.36
C GLN A 53 0.05 -3.68 12.93
N VAL A 54 1.00 -3.85 12.00
CA VAL A 54 0.74 -3.64 10.56
C VAL A 54 -0.30 -4.63 10.05
N GLN A 55 -0.23 -5.90 10.44
CA GLN A 55 -1.22 -6.91 10.08
C GLN A 55 -2.63 -6.52 10.55
N GLN A 56 -2.77 -6.08 11.79
CA GLN A 56 -4.04 -5.59 12.34
C GLN A 56 -4.54 -4.36 11.58
N LEU A 57 -3.67 -3.39 11.29
CA LEU A 57 -4.00 -2.19 10.52
C LEU A 57 -4.52 -2.53 9.12
N LEU A 58 -3.97 -3.56 8.48
CA LEU A 58 -4.37 -4.00 7.14
C LEU A 58 -5.58 -4.94 7.14
N GLY A 59 -6.01 -5.43 8.30
CA GLY A 59 -7.09 -6.41 8.44
C GLY A 59 -6.74 -7.76 7.81
N HIS A 60 -5.45 -8.13 7.80
CA HIS A 60 -4.99 -9.38 7.23
C HIS A 60 -5.21 -10.55 8.19
N GLN A 61 -5.73 -11.67 7.67
CA GLN A 61 -5.98 -12.88 8.46
C GLN A 61 -4.69 -13.64 8.81
N SER A 62 -3.67 -13.58 7.96
CA SER A 62 -2.37 -14.21 8.19
C SER A 62 -1.24 -13.18 8.16
N VAL A 63 -0.30 -13.31 9.10
CA VAL A 63 0.94 -12.52 9.15
C VAL A 63 1.76 -12.71 7.87
N ASP A 64 1.72 -13.88 7.23
CA ASP A 64 2.47 -14.17 5.99
C ASP A 64 2.12 -13.21 4.86
N THR A 65 0.84 -12.83 4.76
CA THR A 65 0.38 -11.87 3.74
C THR A 65 0.93 -10.47 3.99
N THR A 66 1.27 -10.14 5.24
CA THR A 66 1.87 -8.87 5.65
C THR A 66 3.39 -8.89 5.52
N LEU A 67 4.02 -10.05 5.77
CA LEU A 67 5.47 -10.25 5.62
C LEU A 67 5.98 -9.97 4.20
N GLN A 68 5.13 -10.15 3.19
CA GLN A 68 5.45 -9.75 1.80
C GLN A 68 5.90 -8.29 1.69
N TYR A 69 5.41 -7.39 2.55
CA TYR A 69 5.82 -5.99 2.55
C TYR A 69 7.15 -5.73 3.25
N ALA A 70 7.52 -6.56 4.24
CA ALA A 70 8.80 -6.48 4.92
C ALA A 70 9.96 -6.98 4.03
N MET A 71 9.73 -8.06 3.27
CA MET A 71 10.75 -8.66 2.40
C MET A 71 11.14 -7.76 1.22
N VAL A 72 10.19 -6.98 0.68
CA VAL A 72 10.45 -6.03 -0.42
C VAL A 72 11.46 -4.94 -0.01
N ASN A 73 11.59 -4.64 1.28
CA ASN A 73 12.54 -3.68 1.81
C ASN A 73 14.00 -4.20 1.88
N GLN A 74 14.24 -5.50 1.70
CA GLN A 74 15.62 -6.04 1.70
C GLN A 74 16.49 -5.52 0.53
N ASN A 75 15.87 -4.95 -0.51
CA ASN A 75 16.61 -4.22 -1.54
C ASN A 75 17.19 -2.88 -1.03
N ASN A 76 16.57 -2.25 -0.02
CA ASN A 76 17.15 -1.10 0.69
C ASN A 76 18.17 -1.53 1.76
N VAL A 77 18.11 -2.75 2.28
CA VAL A 77 19.10 -3.29 3.24
C VAL A 77 20.50 -3.36 2.61
N LYS A 78 20.62 -3.67 1.31
CA LYS A 78 21.89 -3.59 0.59
C LYS A 78 22.48 -2.17 0.53
N ALA A 79 21.64 -1.13 0.54
CA ALA A 79 22.11 0.26 0.59
C ALA A 79 22.64 0.65 1.98
N SER A 80 22.01 0.17 3.06
CA SER A 80 22.49 0.39 4.43
C SER A 80 23.79 -0.38 4.75
N HIS A 81 23.96 -1.59 4.20
CA HIS A 81 25.17 -2.40 4.42
C HIS A 81 26.43 -1.79 3.78
N LYS A 82 26.28 -1.05 2.67
CA LYS A 82 27.37 -0.34 1.99
C LYS A 82 27.86 0.92 2.74
N LYS A 83 27.07 1.44 3.68
CA LYS A 83 27.40 2.65 4.45
C LYS A 83 28.27 2.37 5.69
N TYR A 84 28.35 1.12 6.14
CA TYR A 84 29.09 0.74 7.35
C TYR A 84 30.14 -0.36 7.13
N ILE A 85 30.10 -1.08 6.01
CA ILE A 85 31.05 -2.16 5.68
C ILE A 85 31.65 -1.95 4.27
N GLY A 86 31.73 -0.70 3.81
CA GLY A 86 32.37 -0.30 2.56
C GLY A 86 33.40 0.79 2.79
#